data_AF-A0A1B1PN88-F1
#
_entry.id   AF-A0A1B1PN88-F1
#
_cell.length_a   1.000
_cell.length_b   1.000
_cell.length_c   1.000
_cell.angle_alpha   90.00
_cell.angle_beta   90.00
_cell.angle_gamma   90.00
#
_symmetry.space_group_name_H-M   'P 1'
#
loop_
_entity.id
_entity.type
_entity.pdbx_description
1 polymer ?
#
loop_
_entity_poly.entity_id
_entity_poly.type
_entity_poly.pdbx_seq_one_letter_code
_entity_poly.pdbx_strand_id
1 'polypeptide(L)'
;MLPLSAARTASLLNSVRPALAKGKFGEARAALEQVLALEPRRGDLAFQLAQICYQQGDRDACLTHLDRAVELAPDQPQVTALAVERYRALGRPEQALAAYDRQIAADPKAIKPRADKAHYLQLLGRFDEAETIFRALIKRHPNAAELYRIFLASKKLNQGDPLLRAMEKLWARSDLPDAQRMHLGFALAKAMEETGQTAKVFGYLRRANALQAKAAPFDSAAQAREFAAVRAAQEGLAPGAPAEPDLRPVFVTGMPRSGTTLVERILGAHPEVTAGGELGHALKLAYGHFGAGEQMRRLADEPPARVAAFAEQYLRLAARDSGRRSGVITDKSILCHLIFGLLDHALPGARIVVVQRDPRDIALSIYKNHFATGSHRYANDLPLIATAIQRFRANVAHWKDALSGRIHEIRYEDLVADPEPHTRALVTAAGLQWDEACLSSHEASGQVKTLSVSQARQPIYRGSAQAWKKYETELAPFIEAWGEEPWD
;
A
#
# COMPACT_ATOMS: atom_id res chain seq x y z
N MET A 1 28.31 -23.88 30.99
CA MET A 1 27.12 -24.73 30.70
C MET A 1 27.60 -25.95 29.93
N LEU A 2 27.20 -27.15 30.34
CA LEU A 2 27.45 -28.37 29.56
C LEU A 2 26.63 -28.35 28.26
N PRO A 3 27.17 -28.84 27.13
CA PRO A 3 26.44 -28.86 25.87
C PRO A 3 25.19 -29.75 25.99
N LEU A 4 24.11 -29.37 25.30
CA LEU A 4 22.92 -30.23 25.18
C LEU A 4 23.33 -31.54 24.52
N SER A 5 22.79 -32.66 25.00
CA SER A 5 22.91 -33.93 24.30
C SER A 5 22.29 -33.83 22.91
N ALA A 6 22.80 -34.59 21.94
CA ALA A 6 22.25 -34.64 20.58
C ALA A 6 20.74 -34.97 20.57
N ALA A 7 20.30 -35.84 21.49
CA ALA A 7 18.90 -36.17 21.68
C ALA A 7 18.06 -34.95 22.12
N ARG A 8 18.60 -34.12 23.02
CA ARG A 8 17.91 -32.89 23.48
C ARG A 8 17.89 -31.82 22.40
N THR A 9 18.97 -31.65 21.62
CA THR A 9 18.98 -30.76 20.44
C THR A 9 17.93 -31.18 19.41
N ALA A 10 17.89 -32.46 19.05
CA ALA A 10 16.90 -32.99 18.11
C ALA A 10 15.47 -32.81 18.64
N SER A 11 15.23 -33.05 19.93
CA SER A 11 13.93 -32.84 20.57
C SER A 11 13.47 -31.38 20.49
N LEU A 12 14.37 -30.42 20.73
CA LEU A 12 14.04 -29.00 20.63
C LEU A 12 13.70 -28.61 19.19
N LEU A 13 14.50 -29.03 18.21
CA LEU A 13 14.23 -28.74 16.80
C LEU A 13 12.90 -29.37 16.33
N ASN A 14 12.59 -30.59 16.78
CA ASN A 14 11.35 -31.27 16.45
C ASN A 14 10.10 -30.61 17.07
N SER A 15 10.23 -29.84 18.15
CA SER A 15 9.10 -29.13 18.77
C SER A 15 8.76 -27.80 18.07
N VAL A 16 9.69 -27.22 17.31
CA VAL A 16 9.52 -25.93 16.62
C VAL A 16 8.35 -25.96 15.64
N ARG A 17 8.33 -26.91 14.70
CA ARG A 17 7.29 -26.96 13.66
C ARG A 17 5.87 -27.11 14.24
N PRO A 18 5.61 -28.01 15.21
CA PRO A 18 4.32 -28.07 15.90
C PRO A 18 3.95 -26.78 16.64
N ALA A 19 4.92 -26.11 17.28
CA ALA A 19 4.68 -24.85 17.96
C ALA A 19 4.27 -23.74 16.98
N LEU A 20 4.98 -23.62 15.84
CA LEU A 20 4.64 -22.67 14.77
C LEU A 20 3.26 -22.95 14.16
N ALA A 21 2.92 -24.21 13.92
CA ALA A 21 1.60 -24.60 13.41
C ALA A 21 0.46 -24.21 14.36
N LYS A 22 0.73 -24.12 15.67
CA LYS A 22 -0.20 -23.68 16.71
C LYS A 22 -0.10 -22.17 17.02
N GLY A 23 0.71 -21.40 16.28
CA GLY A 23 0.94 -19.98 16.53
C GLY A 23 1.72 -19.67 17.81
N LYS A 24 2.35 -20.68 18.44
CA LYS A 24 3.14 -20.57 19.66
C LYS A 24 4.56 -20.09 19.35
N PHE A 25 4.67 -18.86 18.83
CA PHE A 25 5.93 -18.27 18.39
C PHE A 25 6.97 -18.14 19.52
N GLY A 26 6.52 -17.90 20.76
CA GLY A 26 7.41 -17.81 21.94
C GLY A 26 8.10 -19.15 22.26
N GLU A 27 7.34 -20.25 22.24
CA GLU A 27 7.89 -21.60 22.46
C GLU A 27 8.88 -21.98 21.34
N ALA A 28 8.52 -21.70 20.09
CA ALA A 28 9.40 -21.94 18.94
C ALA A 28 10.70 -21.13 19.02
N ARG A 29 10.62 -19.84 19.38
CA ARG A 29 11.79 -18.97 19.59
C ARG A 29 12.68 -19.50 20.70
N ALA A 30 12.13 -19.80 21.86
CA ALA A 30 12.89 -20.29 23.01
C ALA A 30 13.60 -21.62 22.72
N ALA A 31 12.98 -22.51 21.94
CA ALA A 31 13.61 -23.76 21.51
C ALA A 31 14.79 -23.52 20.55
N LEU A 32 14.62 -22.62 19.57
CA LEU A 32 15.68 -22.27 18.61
C LEU A 32 16.84 -21.51 19.27
N GLU A 33 16.56 -20.58 20.19
CA GLU A 33 17.59 -19.83 20.91
C GLU A 33 18.47 -20.75 21.76
N GLN A 34 17.89 -21.76 22.41
CA GLN A 34 18.65 -22.78 23.17
C GLN A 34 19.62 -23.56 22.28
N VAL A 35 19.20 -23.94 21.07
CA VAL A 35 20.07 -24.66 20.12
C VAL A 35 21.13 -23.72 19.55
N LEU A 36 20.74 -22.51 19.15
CA LEU A 36 21.67 -21.53 18.56
C LEU A 36 22.75 -21.09 19.55
N ALA A 37 22.46 -21.02 20.85
CA ALA A 37 23.44 -20.71 21.89
C ALA A 37 24.60 -21.72 21.96
N LEU A 38 24.39 -22.95 21.50
CA LEU A 38 25.39 -24.02 21.50
C LEU A 38 25.99 -24.24 20.11
N GLU A 39 25.21 -23.96 19.07
CA GLU A 39 25.62 -24.06 17.67
C GLU A 39 25.56 -22.69 16.97
N PRO A 40 26.41 -21.72 17.34
CA PRO A 40 26.29 -20.31 16.91
C PRO A 40 26.59 -20.06 15.42
N ARG A 41 26.95 -21.09 14.67
CA ARG A 41 27.20 -21.06 13.22
C ARG A 41 26.04 -21.64 12.39
N ARG A 42 24.91 -21.97 13.00
CA ARG A 42 23.70 -22.47 12.32
C ARG A 42 22.89 -21.34 11.67
N GLY A 43 23.27 -20.96 10.45
CA GLY A 43 22.60 -19.91 9.67
C GLY A 43 21.12 -20.20 9.39
N ASP A 44 20.74 -21.48 9.30
CA ASP A 44 19.35 -21.92 9.14
C ASP A 44 18.49 -21.63 10.38
N LEU A 45 19.06 -21.72 11.59
CA LEU A 45 18.36 -21.37 12.82
C LEU A 45 18.26 -19.85 13.00
N ALA A 46 19.32 -19.12 12.66
CA ALA A 46 19.28 -17.66 12.60
C ALA A 46 18.21 -17.16 11.61
N PHE A 47 18.10 -17.79 10.44
CA PHE A 47 17.06 -17.51 9.46
C PHE A 47 15.64 -17.73 10.03
N GLN A 48 15.40 -18.88 10.68
CA GLN A 48 14.11 -19.18 11.30
C GLN A 48 13.77 -18.21 12.45
N LEU A 49 14.75 -17.88 13.29
CA LEU A 49 14.58 -16.89 14.36
C LEU A 49 14.25 -15.52 13.81
N ALA A 50 14.89 -15.07 12.73
CA ALA A 50 14.56 -13.81 12.08
C ALA A 50 13.09 -13.78 11.63
N GLN A 51 12.59 -14.87 11.04
CA GLN A 51 11.18 -14.97 10.65
C GLN A 51 10.24 -14.94 11.86
N ILE A 52 10.57 -15.67 12.93
CA ILE A 52 9.73 -15.73 14.15
C ILE A 52 9.71 -14.37 14.87
N CYS A 53 10.87 -13.74 15.06
CA CYS A 53 10.96 -12.42 15.68
C CYS A 53 10.20 -11.38 14.87
N TYR A 54 10.25 -11.46 13.53
CA TYR A 54 9.39 -10.64 12.68
C TYR A 54 7.92 -10.88 12.98
N GLN A 55 7.44 -12.12 13.02
CA GLN A 55 6.03 -12.42 13.34
C GLN A 55 5.60 -11.92 14.72
N GLN A 56 6.52 -11.89 15.70
CA GLN A 56 6.28 -11.38 17.05
C GLN A 56 6.33 -9.85 17.16
N GLY A 57 6.77 -9.13 16.12
CA GLY A 57 7.01 -7.69 16.18
C GLY A 57 8.23 -7.29 16.99
N ASP A 58 9.15 -8.23 17.23
CA ASP A 58 10.46 -7.93 17.79
C ASP A 58 11.41 -7.54 16.64
N ARG A 59 11.38 -6.25 16.29
CA ARG A 59 12.10 -5.71 15.14
C ARG A 59 13.62 -5.82 15.31
N ASP A 60 14.12 -5.56 16.51
CA ASP A 60 15.56 -5.58 16.78
C ASP A 60 16.08 -7.00 16.75
N ALA A 61 15.42 -7.95 17.42
CA ALA A 61 15.82 -9.36 17.34
C ALA A 61 15.70 -9.91 15.91
N CYS A 62 14.66 -9.51 15.17
CA CYS A 62 14.54 -9.88 13.75
C CYS A 62 15.77 -9.45 12.96
N LEU A 63 16.22 -8.20 13.13
CA LEU A 63 17.38 -7.67 12.40
C LEU A 63 18.67 -8.34 12.84
N THR A 64 18.89 -8.53 14.15
CA THR A 64 20.06 -9.24 14.67
C THR A 64 20.18 -10.65 14.08
N HIS A 65 19.09 -11.42 14.09
CA HIS A 65 19.11 -12.78 13.55
C HIS A 65 19.20 -12.80 12.02
N LEU A 66 18.62 -11.80 11.33
CA LEU A 66 18.73 -11.67 9.89
C LEU A 66 20.15 -11.33 9.45
N ASP A 67 20.79 -10.37 10.10
CA ASP A 67 22.19 -9.99 9.86
C ASP A 67 23.08 -11.23 10.04
N ARG A 68 22.84 -12.02 11.10
CA ARG A 68 23.56 -13.27 11.35
C ARG A 68 23.30 -14.34 10.28
N ALA A 69 22.05 -14.48 9.82
CA ALA A 69 21.72 -15.42 8.75
C ALA A 69 22.42 -15.05 7.44
N VAL A 70 22.45 -13.76 7.11
CA VAL A 70 23.15 -13.22 5.93
C VAL A 70 24.66 -13.42 6.03
N GLU A 71 25.25 -13.27 7.22
CA GLU A 71 26.68 -13.51 7.44
C GLU A 71 27.05 -15.00 7.30
N LEU A 72 26.23 -15.90 7.84
CA LEU A 72 26.52 -17.33 7.90
C LEU A 72 26.16 -18.09 6.61
N ALA A 73 25.20 -17.58 5.85
CA ALA A 73 24.69 -18.22 4.65
C ALA A 73 24.43 -17.20 3.52
N PRO A 74 25.43 -16.38 3.12
CA PRO A 74 25.24 -15.28 2.18
C PRO A 74 24.80 -15.73 0.78
N ASP A 75 25.18 -16.94 0.39
CA ASP A 75 24.92 -17.51 -0.94
C ASP A 75 23.59 -18.26 -1.04
N GLN A 76 22.84 -18.39 0.06
CA GLN A 76 21.56 -19.09 0.06
C GLN A 76 20.44 -18.20 -0.47
N PRO A 77 19.77 -18.55 -1.59
CA PRO A 77 18.74 -17.70 -2.20
C PRO A 77 17.59 -17.34 -1.26
N GLN A 78 17.17 -18.27 -0.37
CA GLN A 78 16.09 -17.98 0.57
C GLN A 78 16.50 -16.92 1.61
N VAL A 79 17.76 -16.93 2.05
CA VAL A 79 18.30 -15.93 3.00
C VAL A 79 18.35 -14.56 2.33
N THR A 80 18.88 -14.47 1.11
CA THR A 80 18.95 -13.19 0.39
C THR A 80 17.55 -12.64 0.08
N ALA A 81 16.60 -13.50 -0.31
CA ALA A 81 15.22 -13.08 -0.54
C ALA A 81 14.53 -12.55 0.73
N LEU A 82 14.70 -13.25 1.86
CA LEU A 82 14.20 -12.78 3.15
C LEU A 82 14.85 -11.46 3.56
N ALA A 83 16.17 -11.32 3.33
CA ALA A 83 16.92 -10.10 3.64
C ALA A 83 16.37 -8.89 2.88
N VAL A 84 16.15 -9.01 1.57
CA VAL A 84 15.51 -7.95 0.78
C VAL A 84 14.14 -7.59 1.34
N GLU A 85 13.28 -8.57 1.61
CA GLU A 85 11.92 -8.31 2.13
C GLU A 85 11.96 -7.61 3.49
N ARG A 86 12.74 -8.13 4.44
CA ARG A 86 12.73 -7.70 5.84
C ARG A 86 13.47 -6.40 6.05
N TYR A 87 14.63 -6.18 5.42
CA TYR A 87 15.32 -4.89 5.52
C TYR A 87 14.47 -3.75 4.93
N ARG A 88 13.75 -4.00 3.82
CA ARG A 88 12.80 -3.01 3.27
C ARG A 88 11.63 -2.74 4.22
N ALA A 89 11.06 -3.79 4.80
CA ALA A 89 9.93 -3.66 5.73
C ALA A 89 10.33 -2.90 7.01
N LEU A 90 11.54 -3.16 7.53
CA LEU A 90 12.00 -2.63 8.81
C LEU A 90 12.81 -1.32 8.70
N GLY A 91 12.88 -0.70 7.52
CA GLY A 91 13.51 0.60 7.32
C GLY A 91 15.04 0.57 7.36
N ARG A 92 15.66 -0.46 6.78
CA ARG A 92 17.11 -0.62 6.64
C ARG A 92 17.54 -0.50 5.17
N PRO A 93 17.58 0.73 4.61
CA PRO A 93 17.72 0.95 3.17
C PRO A 93 19.04 0.42 2.59
N GLU A 94 20.18 0.70 3.23
CA GLU A 94 21.47 0.28 2.70
C GLU A 94 21.66 -1.25 2.76
N GLN A 95 21.18 -1.90 3.83
CA GLN A 95 21.20 -3.37 3.94
C GLN A 95 20.29 -4.02 2.89
N ALA A 96 19.12 -3.43 2.63
CA ALA A 96 18.23 -3.88 1.55
C ALA A 96 18.89 -3.75 0.16
N LEU A 97 19.58 -2.63 -0.11
CA LEU A 97 20.30 -2.43 -1.37
C LEU A 97 21.46 -3.41 -1.54
N ALA A 98 22.22 -3.68 -0.47
CA ALA A 98 23.27 -4.70 -0.49
C ALA A 98 22.69 -6.11 -0.72
N ALA A 99 21.52 -6.42 -0.15
CA ALA A 99 20.83 -7.68 -0.40
C ALA A 99 20.36 -7.80 -1.86
N TYR A 100 19.87 -6.71 -2.47
CA TYR A 100 19.60 -6.68 -3.92
C TYR A 100 20.87 -6.94 -4.75
N ASP A 101 21.99 -6.34 -4.38
CA ASP A 101 23.27 -6.55 -5.09
C ASP A 101 23.72 -8.01 -5.05
N ARG A 102 23.49 -8.71 -3.93
CA ARG A 102 23.72 -10.16 -3.83
C ARG A 102 22.79 -10.95 -4.75
N GLN A 103 21.49 -10.63 -4.81
CA GLN A 103 20.56 -11.28 -5.76
C GLN A 103 20.99 -11.07 -7.21
N ILE A 104 21.48 -9.87 -7.53
CA ILE A 104 21.95 -9.50 -8.87
C ILE A 104 23.25 -10.23 -9.22
N ALA A 105 24.15 -10.41 -8.26
CA ALA A 105 25.40 -11.17 -8.44
C ALA A 105 25.13 -12.67 -8.65
N ALA A 106 24.13 -13.23 -7.94
CA ALA A 106 23.74 -14.64 -8.07
C ALA A 106 23.13 -14.96 -9.46
N ASP A 107 22.34 -14.04 -10.03
CA ASP A 107 21.89 -14.14 -11.43
C ASP A 107 22.11 -12.82 -12.19
N PRO A 108 23.29 -12.68 -12.84
CA PRO A 108 23.60 -11.48 -13.61
C PRO A 108 22.75 -11.27 -14.86
N LYS A 109 21.90 -12.22 -15.26
CA LYS A 109 21.00 -12.10 -16.42
C LYS A 109 19.56 -11.77 -16.00
N ALA A 110 19.18 -12.01 -14.75
CA ALA A 110 17.85 -11.68 -14.25
C ALA A 110 17.55 -10.17 -14.32
N ILE A 111 16.43 -9.84 -14.97
CA ILE A 111 15.92 -8.46 -15.08
C ILE A 111 15.29 -8.02 -13.75
N LYS A 112 14.50 -8.91 -13.13
CA LYS A 112 13.62 -8.58 -12.00
C LYS A 112 14.37 -8.01 -10.79
N PRO A 113 15.45 -8.61 -10.26
CA PRO A 113 16.15 -8.04 -9.09
C PRO A 113 16.71 -6.64 -9.34
N ARG A 114 17.18 -6.36 -10.57
CA ARG A 114 17.68 -5.03 -10.96
C ARG A 114 16.55 -4.00 -11.05
N ALA A 115 15.43 -4.39 -11.67
CA ALA A 115 14.24 -3.53 -11.76
C ALA A 115 13.66 -3.25 -10.36
N ASP A 116 13.61 -4.25 -9.49
CA ASP A 116 13.15 -4.11 -8.10
C ASP A 116 14.09 -3.20 -7.29
N LYS A 117 15.41 -3.33 -7.44
CA LYS A 117 16.40 -2.42 -6.82
C LYS A 117 16.18 -0.98 -7.29
N ALA A 118 16.09 -0.76 -8.61
CA ALA A 118 15.87 0.56 -9.19
C ALA A 118 14.55 1.19 -8.72
N HIS A 119 13.47 0.39 -8.67
CA HIS A 119 12.20 0.85 -8.12
C HIS A 119 12.31 1.19 -6.63
N TYR A 120 13.01 0.38 -5.84
CA TYR A 120 13.24 0.68 -4.43
C TYR A 120 14.04 1.99 -4.23
N LEU A 121 15.06 2.25 -5.07
CA LEU A 121 15.78 3.52 -5.10
C LEU A 121 14.86 4.72 -5.39
N GLN A 122 13.88 4.58 -6.32
CA GLN A 122 12.86 5.62 -6.54
C GLN A 122 12.03 5.89 -5.28
N LEU A 123 11.64 4.85 -4.52
CA LEU A 123 10.89 5.01 -3.26
C LEU A 123 11.71 5.70 -2.16
N LEU A 124 13.04 5.51 -2.17
CA LEU A 124 13.97 6.20 -1.28
C LEU A 124 14.28 7.64 -1.71
N GLY A 125 13.88 8.04 -2.93
CA GLY A 125 14.23 9.34 -3.50
C GLY A 125 15.62 9.41 -4.15
N ARG A 126 16.31 8.27 -4.29
CA ARG A 126 17.63 8.14 -4.95
C ARG A 126 17.45 8.02 -6.47
N PHE A 127 16.92 9.08 -7.09
CA PHE A 127 16.42 9.05 -8.47
C PHE A 127 17.52 8.86 -9.53
N ASP A 128 18.71 9.44 -9.35
CA ASP A 128 19.80 9.34 -10.33
C ASP A 128 20.37 7.91 -10.43
N GLU A 129 20.47 7.22 -9.28
CA GLU A 129 20.90 5.82 -9.24
C GLU A 129 19.85 4.90 -9.86
N ALA A 130 18.56 5.14 -9.58
CA ALA A 130 17.47 4.41 -10.22
C ALA A 130 17.49 4.61 -11.75
N GLU A 131 17.68 5.84 -12.22
CA GLU A 131 17.74 6.18 -13.64
C GLU A 131 18.87 5.46 -14.35
N THR A 132 20.06 5.41 -13.74
CA THR A 132 21.22 4.69 -14.29
C THR A 132 20.89 3.22 -14.54
N ILE A 133 20.26 2.55 -13.57
CA ILE A 133 19.87 1.14 -13.69
C ILE A 133 18.77 0.96 -14.75
N PHE A 134 17.71 1.78 -14.74
CA PHE A 134 16.61 1.65 -15.69
C PHE A 134 17.06 1.88 -17.13
N ARG A 135 17.88 2.90 -17.40
CA ARG A 135 18.40 3.14 -18.76
C ARG A 135 19.27 2.00 -19.26
N ALA A 136 20.11 1.41 -18.39
CA ALA A 136 20.90 0.23 -18.74
C ALA A 136 20.02 -1.00 -19.04
N LEU A 137 18.99 -1.25 -18.21
CA LEU A 137 18.04 -2.34 -18.43
C LEU A 137 17.25 -2.16 -19.73
N ILE A 138 16.72 -0.96 -19.98
CA ILE A 138 15.96 -0.64 -21.19
C ILE A 138 16.83 -0.79 -22.44
N LYS A 139 18.09 -0.36 -22.40
CA LYS A 139 19.03 -0.54 -23.51
C LYS A 139 19.25 -2.02 -23.85
N ARG A 140 19.32 -2.90 -22.84
CA ARG A 140 19.54 -4.34 -23.02
C ARG A 140 18.26 -5.10 -23.36
N HIS A 141 17.12 -4.62 -22.87
CA HIS A 141 15.81 -5.26 -23.02
C HIS A 141 14.78 -4.27 -23.55
N PRO A 142 14.95 -3.76 -24.79
CA PRO A 142 14.10 -2.69 -25.33
C PRO A 142 12.63 -3.10 -25.49
N ASN A 143 12.32 -4.40 -25.55
CA ASN A 143 10.95 -4.90 -25.67
C ASN A 143 10.25 -5.11 -24.32
N ALA A 144 10.96 -4.94 -23.18
CA ALA A 144 10.38 -5.05 -21.85
C ALA A 144 9.71 -3.72 -21.44
N ALA A 145 8.54 -3.47 -22.01
CA ALA A 145 7.73 -2.26 -21.84
C ALA A 145 7.40 -1.94 -20.36
N GLU A 146 7.36 -2.96 -19.50
CA GLU A 146 7.19 -2.76 -18.06
C GLU A 146 8.28 -1.86 -17.46
N LEU A 147 9.53 -1.97 -17.94
CA LEU A 147 10.65 -1.15 -17.47
C LEU A 147 10.40 0.33 -17.74
N TYR A 148 9.84 0.68 -18.91
CA TYR A 148 9.50 2.06 -19.23
C TYR A 148 8.42 2.59 -18.28
N ARG A 149 7.37 1.80 -18.02
CA ARG A 149 6.29 2.19 -17.12
C ARG A 149 6.78 2.46 -15.69
N ILE A 150 7.61 1.56 -15.14
CA ILE A 150 8.15 1.71 -13.77
C ILE A 150 9.13 2.88 -13.72
N PHE A 151 10.03 3.00 -14.70
CA PHE A 151 10.99 4.11 -14.75
C PHE A 151 10.29 5.47 -14.81
N LEU A 152 9.32 5.61 -15.71
CA LEU A 152 8.62 6.87 -15.88
C LEU A 152 7.71 7.23 -14.71
N ALA A 153 7.30 6.28 -13.85
CA ALA A 153 6.49 6.59 -12.67
C ALA A 153 7.09 7.72 -11.80
N SER A 154 8.43 7.82 -11.72
CA SER A 154 9.13 8.90 -10.98
C SER A 154 10.02 9.81 -11.84
N LYS A 155 10.26 9.49 -13.12
CA LYS A 155 11.11 10.29 -14.02
C LYS A 155 10.26 11.05 -15.03
N LYS A 156 10.51 12.36 -15.15
CA LYS A 156 9.98 13.19 -16.24
C LYS A 156 10.89 13.14 -17.45
N LEU A 157 10.33 12.91 -18.63
CA LEU A 157 11.08 12.99 -19.90
C LEU A 157 10.97 14.39 -20.53
N ASN A 158 12.04 14.81 -21.19
CA ASN A 158 12.04 15.98 -22.06
C ASN A 158 11.70 15.56 -23.49
N GLN A 159 11.19 16.48 -24.33
CA GLN A 159 10.81 16.20 -25.74
C GLN A 159 11.94 15.57 -26.57
N GLY A 160 13.21 15.87 -26.25
CA GLY A 160 14.38 15.34 -26.94
C GLY A 160 14.91 13.99 -26.43
N ASP A 161 14.30 13.38 -25.41
CA ASP A 161 14.84 12.13 -24.83
C ASP A 161 14.75 10.97 -25.84
N PRO A 162 15.87 10.26 -26.13
CA PRO A 162 15.87 9.12 -27.04
C PRO A 162 14.87 8.00 -26.68
N LEU A 163 14.52 7.88 -25.39
CA LEU A 163 13.54 6.89 -24.93
C LEU A 163 12.14 7.17 -25.48
N LEU A 164 11.76 8.43 -25.71
CA LEU A 164 10.47 8.77 -26.28
C LEU A 164 10.33 8.17 -27.69
N ARG A 165 11.32 8.42 -28.55
CA ARG A 165 11.37 7.88 -29.92
C ARG A 165 11.43 6.34 -29.92
N ALA A 166 12.17 5.75 -28.97
CA ALA A 166 12.24 4.30 -28.82
C ALA A 166 10.88 3.69 -28.46
N MET A 167 10.15 4.31 -27.51
CA MET A 167 8.79 3.87 -27.14
C MET A 167 7.80 4.03 -28.31
N GLU A 168 7.85 5.13 -29.06
CA GLU A 168 6.98 5.34 -30.22
C GLU A 168 7.25 4.30 -31.32
N LYS A 169 8.52 4.01 -31.62
CA LYS A 169 8.90 2.96 -32.56
C LYS A 169 8.43 1.58 -32.09
N LEU A 170 8.58 1.30 -30.80
CA LEU A 170 8.11 0.05 -30.20
C LEU A 170 6.59 -0.06 -30.33
N TRP A 171 5.84 1.02 -30.05
CA TRP A 171 4.38 1.07 -30.14
C TRP A 171 3.84 0.76 -31.54
N ALA A 172 4.53 1.23 -32.58
CA ALA A 172 4.17 1.04 -33.98
C ALA A 172 4.27 -0.42 -34.46
N ARG A 173 4.97 -1.29 -33.71
CA ARG A 173 5.04 -2.71 -34.03
C ARG A 173 3.69 -3.40 -33.82
N SER A 174 3.26 -4.22 -34.77
CA SER A 174 2.03 -5.01 -34.68
C SER A 174 2.19 -6.27 -33.81
N ASP A 175 3.40 -6.81 -33.71
CA ASP A 175 3.73 -8.10 -33.08
C ASP A 175 3.97 -8.04 -31.57
N LEU A 176 3.78 -6.89 -30.92
CA LEU A 176 3.94 -6.79 -29.47
C LEU A 176 2.87 -7.58 -28.70
N PRO A 177 3.27 -8.42 -27.74
CA PRO A 177 2.32 -9.07 -26.83
C PRO A 177 1.46 -8.06 -26.08
N ASP A 178 0.21 -8.42 -25.81
CA ASP A 178 -0.78 -7.57 -25.13
C ASP A 178 -0.24 -6.97 -23.82
N ALA A 179 0.44 -7.77 -22.99
CA ALA A 179 1.03 -7.28 -21.74
C ALA A 179 2.09 -6.17 -21.96
N GLN A 180 2.94 -6.32 -22.98
CA GLN A 180 3.94 -5.30 -23.30
C GLN A 180 3.28 -4.04 -23.87
N ARG A 181 2.29 -4.22 -24.75
CA ARG A 181 1.51 -3.10 -25.31
C ARG A 181 0.76 -2.33 -24.22
N MET A 182 0.17 -3.02 -23.25
CA MET A 182 -0.49 -2.41 -22.10
C MET A 182 0.47 -1.52 -21.31
N HIS A 183 1.63 -2.05 -20.88
CA HIS A 183 2.60 -1.26 -20.13
C HIS A 183 3.15 -0.08 -20.93
N LEU A 184 3.44 -0.29 -22.22
CA LEU A 184 3.95 0.76 -23.10
C LEU A 184 2.93 1.89 -23.28
N GLY A 185 1.63 1.58 -23.35
CA GLY A 185 0.58 2.58 -23.48
C GLY A 185 0.50 3.50 -22.26
N PHE A 186 0.60 2.97 -21.04
CA PHE A 186 0.69 3.80 -19.84
C PHE A 186 1.97 4.65 -19.80
N ALA A 187 3.11 4.09 -20.21
CA ALA A 187 4.38 4.82 -20.28
C ALA A 187 4.32 5.98 -21.30
N LEU A 188 3.80 5.73 -22.51
CA LEU A 188 3.65 6.73 -23.55
C LEU A 188 2.62 7.80 -23.17
N ALA A 189 1.47 7.43 -22.60
CA ALA A 189 0.49 8.40 -22.14
C ALA A 189 1.10 9.41 -21.15
N LYS A 190 1.90 8.92 -20.19
CA LYS A 190 2.63 9.78 -19.26
C LYS A 190 3.66 10.68 -19.97
N ALA A 191 4.47 10.11 -20.86
CA ALA A 191 5.48 10.86 -21.61
C ALA A 191 4.86 11.94 -22.52
N MET A 192 3.71 11.65 -23.16
CA MET A 192 2.99 12.62 -23.97
C MET A 192 2.49 13.79 -23.14
N GLU A 193 1.91 13.53 -21.97
CA GLU A 193 1.47 14.59 -21.06
C GLU A 193 2.63 15.48 -20.62
N GLU A 194 3.74 14.89 -20.16
CA GLU A 194 4.89 15.63 -19.65
C GLU A 194 5.60 16.45 -20.73
N THR A 195 5.49 16.03 -21.99
CA THR A 195 6.06 16.71 -23.15
C THR A 195 5.08 17.69 -23.82
N GLY A 196 3.89 17.90 -23.23
CA GLY A 196 2.88 18.85 -23.73
C GLY A 196 2.05 18.34 -24.92
N GLN A 197 2.15 17.06 -25.28
CA GLN A 197 1.39 16.44 -26.36
C GLN A 197 0.04 15.90 -25.88
N THR A 198 -0.75 16.75 -25.22
CA THR A 198 -2.01 16.42 -24.53
C THR A 198 -2.97 15.61 -25.41
N ALA A 199 -3.13 15.99 -26.68
CA ALA A 199 -4.05 15.32 -27.62
C ALA A 199 -3.72 13.83 -27.88
N LYS A 200 -2.48 13.39 -27.64
CA LYS A 200 -2.08 11.98 -27.85
C LYS A 200 -2.34 11.09 -26.62
N VAL A 201 -2.52 11.68 -25.44
CA VAL A 201 -2.54 10.97 -24.15
C VAL A 201 -3.62 9.88 -24.13
N PHE A 202 -4.87 10.24 -24.43
CA PHE A 202 -5.99 9.30 -24.36
C PHE A 202 -5.98 8.21 -25.44
N GLY A 203 -5.32 8.46 -26.58
CA GLY A 203 -5.09 7.42 -27.59
C GLY A 203 -4.33 6.23 -27.02
N TYR A 204 -3.26 6.51 -26.26
CA TYR A 204 -2.48 5.47 -25.58
C TYR A 204 -3.23 4.87 -24.38
N LEU A 205 -3.91 5.70 -23.57
CA LEU A 205 -4.65 5.22 -22.39
C LEU A 205 -5.79 4.28 -22.75
N ARG A 206 -6.62 4.62 -23.77
CA ARG A 206 -7.74 3.76 -24.19
C ARG A 206 -7.26 2.36 -24.55
N ARG A 207 -6.16 2.26 -25.30
CA ARG A 207 -5.60 0.95 -25.68
C ARG A 207 -5.00 0.21 -24.49
N ALA A 208 -4.30 0.91 -23.60
CA ALA A 208 -3.71 0.30 -22.40
C ALA A 208 -4.78 -0.22 -21.43
N ASN A 209 -5.79 0.59 -21.13
CA ASN A 209 -6.90 0.22 -20.25
C ASN A 209 -7.73 -0.93 -20.83
N ALA A 210 -8.02 -0.93 -22.14
CA ALA A 210 -8.72 -2.05 -22.78
C ALA A 210 -7.96 -3.39 -22.65
N LEU A 211 -6.63 -3.37 -22.77
CA LEU A 211 -5.80 -4.56 -22.59
C LEU A 211 -5.75 -5.03 -21.13
N GLN A 212 -5.76 -4.10 -20.18
CA GLN A 212 -5.81 -4.43 -18.75
C GLN A 212 -7.18 -5.01 -18.36
N ALA A 213 -8.27 -4.43 -18.86
CA ALA A 213 -9.62 -4.95 -18.69
C ALA A 213 -9.77 -6.36 -19.29
N LYS A 214 -9.16 -6.61 -20.46
CA LYS A 214 -9.09 -7.95 -21.07
C LYS A 214 -8.32 -8.94 -20.18
N ALA A 215 -7.22 -8.51 -19.55
CA ALA A 215 -6.40 -9.37 -18.70
C ALA A 215 -7.07 -9.72 -17.37
N ALA A 216 -7.95 -8.85 -16.85
CA ALA A 216 -8.69 -9.08 -15.62
C ALA A 216 -10.12 -8.50 -15.72
N PRO A 217 -11.09 -9.26 -16.26
CA PRO A 217 -12.47 -8.80 -16.42
C PRO A 217 -13.13 -8.40 -15.10
N PHE A 218 -14.07 -7.47 -15.18
CA PHE A 218 -14.81 -6.92 -14.05
C PHE A 218 -16.31 -7.17 -14.19
N ASP A 219 -16.91 -7.77 -13.17
CA ASP A 219 -18.35 -7.92 -13.04
C ASP A 219 -18.86 -6.89 -12.01
N SER A 220 -19.42 -5.80 -12.53
CA SER A 220 -19.96 -4.70 -11.70
C SER A 220 -21.16 -5.13 -10.86
N ALA A 221 -21.98 -6.06 -11.37
CA ALA A 221 -23.17 -6.56 -10.69
C ALA A 221 -22.79 -7.49 -9.54
N ALA A 222 -21.81 -8.39 -9.75
CA ALA A 222 -21.25 -9.20 -8.67
C ALA A 222 -20.63 -8.32 -7.58
N GLN A 223 -19.83 -7.32 -7.95
CA GLN A 223 -19.26 -6.40 -6.96
C GLN A 223 -20.37 -5.64 -6.21
N ALA A 224 -21.48 -5.28 -6.85
CA ALA A 224 -22.60 -4.62 -6.20
C ALA A 224 -23.24 -5.50 -5.12
N ARG A 225 -23.43 -6.79 -5.42
CA ARG A 225 -23.95 -7.77 -4.45
C ARG A 225 -23.00 -7.99 -3.29
N GLU A 226 -21.71 -8.20 -3.58
CA GLU A 226 -20.68 -8.34 -2.54
C GLU A 226 -20.64 -7.13 -1.61
N PHE A 227 -20.68 -5.92 -2.18
CA PHE A 227 -20.69 -4.68 -1.41
C PHE A 227 -21.93 -4.56 -0.52
N ALA A 228 -23.11 -4.85 -1.07
CA ALA A 228 -24.37 -4.81 -0.33
C ALA A 228 -24.37 -5.83 0.82
N ALA A 229 -23.87 -7.05 0.59
CA ALA A 229 -23.77 -8.08 1.60
C ALA A 229 -22.81 -7.69 2.73
N VAL A 230 -21.63 -7.15 2.41
CA VAL A 230 -20.65 -6.70 3.42
C VAL A 230 -21.21 -5.54 4.24
N ARG A 231 -21.94 -4.58 3.63
CA ARG A 231 -22.61 -3.51 4.38
C ARG A 231 -23.70 -4.08 5.30
N ALA A 232 -24.60 -4.89 4.76
CA ALA A 232 -25.70 -5.50 5.51
C ALA A 232 -25.22 -6.36 6.69
N ALA A 233 -24.09 -7.04 6.54
CA ALA A 233 -23.47 -7.84 7.60
C ALA A 233 -23.06 -7.03 8.84
N GLN A 234 -22.84 -5.72 8.69
CA GLN A 234 -22.43 -4.82 9.77
C GLN A 234 -23.59 -4.06 10.42
N GLU A 235 -24.81 -4.22 9.90
CA GLU A 235 -25.99 -3.52 10.40
C GLU A 235 -26.40 -4.01 11.79
N GLY A 236 -26.82 -3.08 12.65
CA GLY A 236 -27.27 -3.38 14.01
C GLY A 236 -26.14 -3.69 14.99
N LEU A 237 -24.89 -3.43 14.64
CA LEU A 237 -23.79 -3.45 15.59
C LEU A 237 -23.91 -2.30 16.58
N ALA A 238 -23.86 -2.61 17.87
CA ALA A 238 -23.73 -1.60 18.91
C ALA A 238 -22.30 -1.02 18.87
N PRO A 239 -22.09 0.28 19.13
CA PRO A 239 -20.75 0.83 19.25
C PRO A 239 -19.93 0.06 20.30
N GLY A 240 -18.63 -0.10 20.03
CA GLY A 240 -17.71 -0.67 21.01
C GLY A 240 -17.72 0.13 22.32
N ALA A 241 -17.58 -0.55 23.46
CA ALA A 241 -17.50 0.13 24.76
C ALA A 241 -16.36 1.15 24.75
N PRO A 242 -16.53 2.35 25.36
CA PRO A 242 -15.46 3.34 25.43
C PRO A 242 -14.21 2.72 26.09
N ALA A 243 -13.13 2.65 25.34
CA ALA A 243 -11.82 2.27 25.84
C ALA A 243 -10.75 3.05 25.08
N GLU A 244 -9.70 3.44 25.78
CA GLU A 244 -8.51 4.04 25.19
C GLU A 244 -7.42 2.96 25.16
N PRO A 245 -7.28 2.21 24.05
CA PRO A 245 -6.21 1.24 23.93
C PRO A 245 -4.86 1.95 23.91
N ASP A 246 -3.82 1.29 24.44
CA ASP A 246 -2.44 1.81 24.40
C ASP A 246 -2.05 2.26 22.98
N LEU A 247 -2.41 1.46 21.98
CA LEU A 247 -2.23 1.76 20.56
C LEU A 247 -3.58 2.04 19.89
N ARG A 248 -3.76 3.25 19.38
CA ARG A 248 -5.00 3.72 18.76
C ARG A 248 -4.83 3.92 17.25
N PRO A 249 -5.60 3.22 16.41
CA PRO A 249 -5.54 3.39 14.96
C PRO A 249 -6.36 4.61 14.49
N VAL A 250 -5.79 5.37 13.55
CA VAL A 250 -6.49 6.37 12.74
C VAL A 250 -6.50 5.87 11.30
N PHE A 251 -7.67 5.43 10.82
CA PHE A 251 -7.83 4.98 9.45
C PHE A 251 -7.93 6.19 8.52
N VAL A 252 -7.03 6.29 7.55
CA VAL A 252 -7.05 7.35 6.53
C VAL A 252 -7.48 6.72 5.21
N THR A 253 -8.69 7.04 4.75
CA THR A 253 -9.31 6.37 3.61
C THR A 253 -9.91 7.35 2.63
N GLY A 254 -10.30 6.85 1.47
CA GLY A 254 -10.72 7.64 0.32
C GLY A 254 -10.62 6.81 -0.95
N MET A 255 -11.19 7.29 -2.04
CA MET A 255 -10.94 6.68 -3.35
C MET A 255 -9.43 6.67 -3.66
N PRO A 256 -8.90 5.69 -4.41
CA PRO A 256 -7.53 5.78 -4.90
C PRO A 256 -7.30 7.14 -5.55
N ARG A 257 -6.13 7.76 -5.30
CA ARG A 257 -5.74 9.07 -5.86
C ARG A 257 -6.49 10.30 -5.30
N SER A 258 -7.31 10.14 -4.27
CA SER A 258 -8.02 11.25 -3.58
C SER A 258 -7.13 12.20 -2.79
N GLY A 259 -5.90 11.80 -2.41
CA GLY A 259 -5.01 12.63 -1.59
C GLY A 259 -4.75 12.09 -0.19
N THR A 260 -5.16 10.86 0.12
CA THR A 260 -4.91 10.18 1.40
C THR A 260 -3.44 10.16 1.84
N THR A 261 -2.48 10.12 0.90
CA THR A 261 -1.05 10.25 1.22
C THR A 261 -0.71 11.62 1.81
N LEU A 262 -1.31 12.71 1.34
CA LEU A 262 -1.07 14.04 1.92
C LEU A 262 -1.60 14.10 3.36
N VAL A 263 -2.82 13.61 3.58
CA VAL A 263 -3.46 13.56 4.90
C VAL A 263 -2.66 12.70 5.89
N GLU A 264 -2.20 11.52 5.46
CA GLU A 264 -1.34 10.67 6.28
C GLU A 264 0.00 11.34 6.63
N ARG A 265 0.58 12.12 5.71
CA ARG A 265 1.82 12.86 5.99
C ARG A 265 1.63 13.99 6.98
N ILE A 266 0.51 14.72 6.89
CA ILE A 266 0.15 15.76 7.87
C ILE A 266 0.05 15.13 9.26
N LEU A 267 -0.74 14.06 9.40
CA LEU A 267 -0.85 13.34 10.67
C LEU A 267 0.48 12.74 11.11
N GLY A 268 1.24 12.15 10.20
CA GLY A 268 2.52 11.49 10.48
C GLY A 268 3.66 12.45 10.85
N ALA A 269 3.48 13.76 10.66
CA ALA A 269 4.42 14.77 11.16
C ALA A 269 4.22 15.07 12.66
N HIS A 270 3.07 14.70 13.23
CA HIS A 270 2.80 14.84 14.66
C HIS A 270 3.66 13.87 15.49
N PRO A 271 4.28 14.31 16.61
CA PRO A 271 5.24 13.49 17.38
C PRO A 271 4.65 12.20 17.99
N GLU A 272 3.35 12.19 18.27
CA GLU A 272 2.64 11.00 18.80
C GLU A 272 2.18 10.01 17.72
N VAL A 273 2.30 10.36 16.44
CA VAL A 273 1.77 9.57 15.33
C VAL A 273 2.88 8.82 14.63
N THR A 274 2.64 7.55 14.32
CA THR A 274 3.48 6.77 13.42
C THR A 274 2.72 6.47 12.13
N ALA A 275 3.28 6.87 10.99
CA ALA A 275 2.70 6.59 9.69
C ALA A 275 2.81 5.09 9.34
N GLY A 276 1.68 4.39 9.27
CA GLY A 276 1.66 2.94 8.97
C GLY A 276 1.69 2.62 7.48
N GLY A 277 1.28 3.55 6.61
CA GLY A 277 1.12 3.30 5.18
C GLY A 277 -0.08 2.38 4.89
N GLU A 278 0.04 1.53 3.87
CA GLU A 278 -0.98 0.52 3.53
C GLU A 278 -0.75 -0.75 4.33
N LEU A 279 -1.29 -0.82 5.55
CA LEU A 279 -1.16 -2.03 6.38
C LEU A 279 -1.95 -3.21 5.79
N GLY A 280 -3.14 -2.95 5.25
CA GLY A 280 -4.01 -3.92 4.58
C GLY A 280 -4.60 -5.01 5.50
N HIS A 281 -4.23 -5.02 6.78
CA HIS A 281 -4.60 -6.09 7.71
C HIS A 281 -6.07 -6.07 8.08
N ALA A 282 -6.66 -4.89 8.29
CA ALA A 282 -8.03 -4.78 8.78
C ALA A 282 -9.03 -5.51 7.87
N LEU A 283 -9.06 -5.19 6.57
CA LEU A 283 -9.98 -5.87 5.64
C LEU A 283 -9.65 -7.36 5.49
N LYS A 284 -8.36 -7.71 5.39
CA LYS A 284 -7.92 -9.10 5.24
C LYS A 284 -8.36 -9.96 6.43
N LEU A 285 -8.20 -9.45 7.65
CA LEU A 285 -8.62 -10.13 8.87
C LEU A 285 -10.14 -10.20 8.97
N ALA A 286 -10.85 -9.13 8.60
CA ALA A 286 -12.31 -9.14 8.59
C ALA A 286 -12.83 -10.28 7.69
N TYR A 287 -12.29 -10.40 6.48
CA TYR A 287 -12.67 -11.49 5.57
C TYR A 287 -12.25 -12.88 6.05
N GLY A 288 -11.08 -12.99 6.68
CA GLY A 288 -10.64 -14.26 7.27
C GLY A 288 -11.49 -14.72 8.46
N HIS A 289 -11.93 -13.77 9.31
CA HIS A 289 -12.70 -14.06 10.51
C HIS A 289 -14.20 -14.18 10.25
N PHE A 290 -14.75 -13.51 9.25
CA PHE A 290 -16.21 -13.37 9.09
C PHE A 290 -16.72 -13.77 7.70
N GLY A 291 -15.85 -14.18 6.77
CA GLY A 291 -16.21 -14.47 5.39
C GLY A 291 -16.07 -13.23 4.48
N ALA A 292 -16.08 -13.44 3.17
CA ALA A 292 -15.84 -12.39 2.18
C ALA A 292 -17.03 -12.23 1.23
N GLY A 293 -17.25 -11.01 0.75
CA GLY A 293 -18.28 -10.69 -0.24
C GLY A 293 -19.67 -11.16 0.20
N GLU A 294 -20.37 -11.88 -0.68
CA GLU A 294 -21.71 -12.43 -0.41
C GLU A 294 -21.76 -13.48 0.72
N GLN A 295 -20.59 -13.99 1.16
CA GLN A 295 -20.48 -14.97 2.26
C GLN A 295 -20.16 -14.33 3.60
N MET A 296 -20.14 -13.00 3.69
CA MET A 296 -19.86 -12.31 4.95
C MET A 296 -20.98 -12.55 5.96
N ARG A 297 -20.63 -13.10 7.12
CA ARG A 297 -21.55 -13.41 8.21
C ARG A 297 -22.04 -12.13 8.88
N ARG A 298 -23.30 -12.15 9.33
CA ARG A 298 -23.88 -11.07 10.12
C ARG A 298 -23.13 -10.92 11.43
N LEU A 299 -22.46 -9.79 11.61
CA LEU A 299 -21.53 -9.56 12.72
C LEU A 299 -22.23 -9.42 14.07
N ALA A 300 -23.50 -8.98 14.08
CA ALA A 300 -24.31 -8.93 15.29
C ALA A 300 -24.57 -10.31 15.91
N ASP A 301 -24.45 -11.38 15.13
CA ASP A 301 -24.65 -12.77 15.58
C ASP A 301 -23.32 -13.45 15.97
N GLU A 302 -22.19 -12.77 15.79
CA GLU A 302 -20.87 -13.35 16.05
C GLU A 302 -20.53 -13.33 17.53
N PRO A 303 -19.88 -14.39 18.07
CA PRO A 303 -19.44 -14.41 19.46
C PRO A 303 -18.48 -13.26 19.75
N PRO A 304 -18.61 -12.56 20.90
CA PRO A 304 -17.71 -11.47 21.28
C PRO A 304 -16.22 -11.85 21.23
N ALA A 305 -15.89 -13.11 21.54
CA ALA A 305 -14.53 -13.63 21.47
C ALA A 305 -13.93 -13.58 20.05
N ARG A 306 -14.74 -13.75 18.99
CA ARG A 306 -14.25 -13.67 17.60
C ARG A 306 -13.98 -12.22 17.18
N VAL A 307 -14.84 -11.30 17.59
CA VAL A 307 -14.63 -9.86 17.39
C VAL A 307 -13.37 -9.39 18.13
N ALA A 308 -13.20 -9.82 19.37
CA ALA A 308 -11.98 -9.54 20.15
C ALA A 308 -10.73 -10.12 19.47
N ALA A 309 -10.80 -11.36 18.94
CA ALA A 309 -9.69 -11.96 18.22
C ALA A 309 -9.31 -11.18 16.94
N PHE A 310 -10.30 -10.63 16.22
CA PHE A 310 -10.04 -9.72 15.10
C PHE A 310 -9.28 -8.47 15.55
N ALA A 311 -9.76 -7.80 16.59
CA ALA A 311 -9.16 -6.58 17.12
C ALA A 311 -7.73 -6.79 17.61
N GLU A 312 -7.50 -7.85 18.40
CA GLU A 312 -6.20 -8.21 18.94
C GLU A 312 -5.20 -8.52 17.82
N GLN A 313 -5.62 -9.29 16.80
CA GLN A 313 -4.77 -9.61 15.66
C GLN A 313 -4.43 -8.38 14.83
N TYR A 314 -5.40 -7.49 14.59
CA TYR A 314 -5.14 -6.24 13.89
C TYR A 314 -4.12 -5.38 14.63
N LEU A 315 -4.34 -5.10 15.91
CA LEU A 315 -3.45 -4.27 16.73
C LEU A 315 -2.04 -4.86 16.82
N ARG A 316 -1.92 -6.19 16.94
CA ARG A 316 -0.64 -6.89 16.94
C ARG A 316 0.13 -6.71 15.62
N LEU A 317 -0.54 -6.86 14.48
CA LEU A 317 0.07 -6.70 13.16
C LEU A 317 0.42 -5.23 12.87
N ALA A 318 -0.45 -4.31 13.27
CA ALA A 318 -0.21 -2.87 13.19
C ALA A 318 1.03 -2.46 14.02
N ALA A 319 1.14 -2.98 15.25
CA ALA A 319 2.30 -2.74 16.11
C ALA A 319 3.59 -3.34 15.53
N ARG A 320 3.51 -4.56 14.96
CA ARG A 320 4.64 -5.22 14.29
C ARG A 320 5.20 -4.37 13.14
N ASP A 321 4.32 -3.91 12.25
CA ASP A 321 4.73 -3.23 11.02
C ASP A 321 5.13 -1.77 11.25
N SER A 322 4.50 -1.08 12.21
CA SER A 322 4.89 0.28 12.61
C SER A 322 6.09 0.32 13.56
N GLY A 323 6.31 -0.73 14.35
CA GLY A 323 7.28 -0.75 15.46
C GLY A 323 6.82 0.02 16.70
N ARG A 324 5.56 0.44 16.75
CA ARG A 324 4.99 1.22 17.87
C ARG A 324 3.99 0.35 18.64
N ARG A 325 4.11 0.31 19.97
CA ARG A 325 3.18 -0.43 20.86
C ARG A 325 2.18 0.47 21.59
N SER A 326 2.38 1.78 21.55
CA SER A 326 1.50 2.77 22.16
C SER A 326 1.47 4.11 21.38
N GLY A 327 0.44 4.91 21.61
CA GLY A 327 0.19 6.17 20.89
C GLY A 327 -0.70 5.96 19.67
N VAL A 328 -0.49 6.75 18.63
CA VAL A 328 -1.33 6.75 17.44
C VAL A 328 -0.60 6.13 16.24
N ILE A 329 -1.28 5.27 15.52
CA ILE A 329 -0.83 4.74 14.23
C ILE A 329 -1.85 5.08 13.16
N THR A 330 -1.39 5.57 12.00
CA THR A 330 -2.28 5.69 10.83
C THR A 330 -2.28 4.40 10.02
N ASP A 331 -3.47 3.97 9.58
CA ASP A 331 -3.62 2.94 8.54
C ASP A 331 -4.27 3.58 7.33
N LYS A 332 -3.48 3.77 6.27
CA LYS A 332 -3.90 4.40 5.01
C LYS A 332 -4.39 3.39 3.98
N SER A 333 -4.98 2.29 4.43
CA SER A 333 -5.59 1.28 3.56
C SER A 333 -6.94 1.76 3.02
N ILE A 334 -6.99 2.13 1.75
CA ILE A 334 -8.17 2.74 1.09
C ILE A 334 -9.42 1.84 1.06
N LEU A 335 -9.28 0.53 1.28
CA LEU A 335 -10.41 -0.41 1.29
C LEU A 335 -11.04 -0.61 2.68
N CYS A 336 -10.53 0.04 3.73
CA CYS A 336 -11.14 -0.07 5.07
C CYS A 336 -12.58 0.49 5.13
N HIS A 337 -12.98 1.32 4.16
CA HIS A 337 -14.35 1.84 4.03
C HIS A 337 -15.41 0.74 3.91
N LEU A 338 -15.04 -0.45 3.47
CA LEU A 338 -15.93 -1.60 3.40
C LEU A 338 -16.34 -2.12 4.77
N ILE A 339 -15.58 -1.81 5.83
CA ILE A 339 -15.76 -2.42 7.15
C ILE A 339 -15.90 -1.39 8.29
N PHE A 340 -16.42 -0.19 8.01
CA PHE A 340 -16.52 0.88 9.01
C PHE A 340 -17.30 0.48 10.28
N GLY A 341 -18.44 -0.21 10.13
CA GLY A 341 -19.22 -0.68 11.28
C GLY A 341 -18.43 -1.67 12.14
N LEU A 342 -17.69 -2.60 11.53
CA LEU A 342 -16.81 -3.51 12.26
C LEU A 342 -15.66 -2.77 12.96
N LEU A 343 -15.05 -1.77 12.32
CA LEU A 343 -13.96 -1.00 12.92
C LEU A 343 -14.44 -0.23 14.15
N ASP A 344 -15.62 0.40 14.08
CA ASP A 344 -16.23 1.09 15.22
C ASP A 344 -16.51 0.15 16.39
N HIS A 345 -17.11 -1.00 16.07
CA HIS A 345 -17.52 -2.02 17.03
C HIS A 345 -16.32 -2.73 17.70
N ALA A 346 -15.33 -3.13 16.91
CA ALA A 346 -14.22 -3.97 17.37
C ALA A 346 -13.01 -3.19 17.89
N LEU A 347 -12.82 -1.94 17.46
CA LEU A 347 -11.68 -1.10 17.85
C LEU A 347 -12.18 0.17 18.56
N PRO A 348 -12.47 0.10 19.87
CA PRO A 348 -12.74 1.27 20.68
C PRO A 348 -11.65 2.33 20.52
N GLY A 349 -12.07 3.59 20.37
CA GLY A 349 -11.14 4.72 20.20
C GLY A 349 -10.57 4.89 18.77
N ALA A 350 -10.77 3.94 17.86
CA ALA A 350 -10.39 4.12 16.46
C ALA A 350 -11.10 5.35 15.86
N ARG A 351 -10.35 6.12 15.05
CA ARG A 351 -10.87 7.27 14.30
C ARG A 351 -10.78 6.99 12.80
N ILE A 352 -11.70 7.57 12.03
CA ILE A 352 -11.76 7.41 10.58
C ILE A 352 -11.70 8.79 9.95
N VAL A 353 -10.72 9.02 9.09
CA VAL A 353 -10.59 10.20 8.24
C VAL A 353 -10.86 9.80 6.80
N VAL A 354 -11.87 10.40 6.19
CA VAL A 354 -12.26 10.18 4.80
C VAL A 354 -11.85 11.37 3.95
N VAL A 355 -11.01 11.14 2.96
CA VAL A 355 -10.55 12.14 2.01
C VAL A 355 -11.47 12.14 0.80
N GLN A 356 -12.15 13.26 0.59
CA GLN A 356 -12.97 13.55 -0.57
C GLN A 356 -12.17 14.42 -1.56
N ARG A 357 -12.36 14.20 -2.86
CA ARG A 357 -11.74 14.97 -3.94
C ARG A 357 -12.65 14.96 -5.17
N ASP A 358 -12.51 15.95 -6.06
CA ASP A 358 -13.27 16.02 -7.31
C ASP A 358 -13.29 14.66 -8.04
N PRO A 359 -14.48 14.05 -8.21
CA PRO A 359 -14.66 12.77 -8.88
C PRO A 359 -14.03 12.73 -10.27
N ARG A 360 -14.01 13.85 -10.99
CA ARG A 360 -13.42 13.95 -12.33
C ARG A 360 -11.90 13.90 -12.28
N ASP A 361 -11.28 14.55 -11.28
CA ASP A 361 -9.84 14.44 -11.06
C ASP A 361 -9.43 13.05 -10.56
N ILE A 362 -10.25 12.43 -9.69
CA ILE A 362 -10.07 11.04 -9.26
C ILE A 362 -10.12 10.14 -10.50
N ALA A 363 -11.15 10.27 -11.34
CA ALA A 363 -11.34 9.44 -12.51
C ALA A 363 -10.19 9.56 -13.51
N LEU A 364 -9.79 10.78 -13.84
CA LEU A 364 -8.62 11.03 -14.67
C LEU A 364 -7.37 10.37 -14.08
N SER A 365 -7.14 10.53 -12.78
CA SER A 365 -5.96 9.98 -12.11
C SER A 365 -5.98 8.45 -12.10
N ILE A 366 -7.12 7.82 -11.81
CA ILE A 366 -7.29 6.36 -11.84
C ILE A 366 -7.02 5.85 -13.27
N TYR A 367 -7.70 6.42 -14.27
CA TYR A 367 -7.62 5.97 -15.66
C TYR A 367 -6.22 6.11 -16.29
N LYS A 368 -5.40 7.02 -15.76
CA LYS A 368 -4.00 7.24 -16.20
C LYS A 368 -3.00 6.26 -15.61
N ASN A 369 -3.39 5.45 -14.63
CA ASN A 369 -2.47 4.61 -13.88
C ASN A 369 -2.74 3.12 -14.07
N HIS A 370 -1.66 2.35 -14.08
CA HIS A 370 -1.70 0.90 -14.06
C HIS A 370 -1.84 0.41 -12.62
N PHE A 371 -2.91 -0.32 -12.32
CA PHE A 371 -3.07 -1.05 -11.07
C PHE A 371 -2.54 -2.48 -11.24
N ALA A 372 -2.19 -3.15 -10.13
CA ALA A 372 -1.77 -4.55 -10.22
C ALA A 372 -2.89 -5.39 -10.84
N THR A 373 -2.57 -6.24 -11.83
CA THR A 373 -3.58 -7.03 -12.53
C THR A 373 -4.49 -7.78 -11.56
N GLY A 374 -5.80 -7.59 -11.70
CA GLY A 374 -6.81 -8.19 -10.83
C GLY A 374 -7.23 -7.33 -9.63
N SER A 375 -6.50 -6.26 -9.29
CA SER A 375 -6.93 -5.24 -8.32
C SER A 375 -7.60 -4.06 -9.02
N HIS A 376 -8.48 -3.34 -8.29
CA HIS A 376 -9.20 -2.16 -8.78
C HIS A 376 -9.76 -2.34 -10.20
N ARG A 377 -10.39 -3.48 -10.51
CA ARG A 377 -10.71 -3.85 -11.90
C ARG A 377 -11.64 -2.85 -12.62
N TYR A 378 -12.40 -2.06 -11.87
CA TYR A 378 -13.20 -0.94 -12.37
C TYR A 378 -12.36 0.21 -12.98
N ALA A 379 -11.07 0.32 -12.66
CA ALA A 379 -10.19 1.44 -13.01
C ALA A 379 -9.92 1.61 -14.51
N ASN A 380 -10.30 0.62 -15.32
CA ASN A 380 -9.97 0.58 -16.75
C ASN A 380 -11.13 1.05 -17.64
N ASP A 381 -12.23 1.51 -17.05
CA ASP A 381 -13.43 1.94 -17.76
C ASP A 381 -14.04 3.15 -17.05
N LEU A 382 -14.24 4.25 -17.78
CA LEU A 382 -14.67 5.53 -17.22
C LEU A 382 -16.04 5.46 -16.54
N PRO A 383 -17.10 4.90 -17.18
CA PRO A 383 -18.37 4.63 -16.50
C PRO A 383 -18.27 3.77 -15.24
N LEU A 384 -17.44 2.71 -15.25
CA LEU A 384 -17.24 1.87 -14.07
C LEU A 384 -16.50 2.61 -12.94
N ILE A 385 -15.59 3.54 -13.27
CA ILE A 385 -14.99 4.43 -12.28
C ILE A 385 -16.06 5.33 -11.63
N ALA A 386 -16.97 5.92 -12.41
CA ALA A 386 -18.07 6.72 -11.86
C ALA A 386 -18.92 5.90 -10.87
N THR A 387 -19.33 4.70 -11.28
CA THR A 387 -20.09 3.77 -10.43
C THR A 387 -19.36 3.45 -9.13
N ALA A 388 -18.04 3.24 -9.19
CA ALA A 388 -17.23 2.95 -8.01
C ALA A 388 -17.15 4.15 -7.04
N ILE A 389 -17.00 5.38 -7.56
CA ILE A 389 -16.97 6.60 -6.74
C ILE A 389 -18.34 6.85 -6.09
N GLN A 390 -19.43 6.73 -6.84
CA GLN A 390 -20.80 6.85 -6.33
C GLN A 390 -21.05 5.86 -5.18
N ARG A 391 -20.67 4.59 -5.37
CA ARG A 391 -20.83 3.55 -4.35
C ARG A 391 -20.01 3.84 -3.10
N PHE A 392 -18.77 4.31 -3.26
CA PHE A 392 -17.93 4.74 -2.14
C PHE A 392 -18.60 5.86 -1.35
N ARG A 393 -19.07 6.93 -2.02
CA ARG A 393 -19.72 8.08 -1.39
C ARG A 393 -21.01 7.69 -0.66
N ALA A 394 -21.86 6.89 -1.30
CA ALA A 394 -23.10 6.39 -0.68
C ALA A 394 -22.82 5.61 0.61
N ASN A 395 -21.73 4.85 0.66
CA ASN A 395 -21.34 4.10 1.85
C ASN A 395 -20.71 4.98 2.93
N VAL A 396 -19.90 5.99 2.55
CA VAL A 396 -19.43 7.00 3.51
C VAL A 396 -20.62 7.72 4.15
N ALA A 397 -21.59 8.18 3.36
CA ALA A 397 -22.78 8.86 3.86
C ALA A 397 -23.56 7.97 4.84
N HIS A 398 -23.85 6.73 4.43
CA HIS A 398 -24.55 5.75 5.28
C HIS A 398 -23.87 5.56 6.65
N TRP A 399 -22.55 5.35 6.67
CA TRP A 399 -21.83 5.14 7.93
C TRP A 399 -21.57 6.42 8.72
N LYS A 400 -21.52 7.58 8.07
CA LYS A 400 -21.37 8.86 8.77
C LYS A 400 -22.57 9.14 9.68
N ASP A 401 -23.76 8.81 9.20
CA ASP A 401 -24.99 8.93 9.98
C ASP A 401 -25.03 7.90 11.13
N ALA A 402 -24.59 6.67 10.87
CA ALA A 402 -24.57 5.60 11.88
C ALA A 402 -23.47 5.75 12.94
N LEU A 403 -22.32 6.34 12.59
CA LEU A 403 -21.10 6.42 13.42
C LEU A 403 -20.77 7.86 13.80
N SER A 404 -21.77 8.60 14.30
CA SER A 404 -21.63 10.02 14.62
C SER A 404 -20.41 10.30 15.51
N GLY A 405 -19.55 11.23 15.07
CA GLY A 405 -18.31 11.62 15.77
C GLY A 405 -17.08 10.74 15.52
N ARG A 406 -17.21 9.62 14.78
CA ARG A 406 -16.09 8.72 14.44
C ARG A 406 -15.49 9.00 13.07
N ILE A 407 -16.33 9.43 12.12
CA ILE A 407 -15.93 9.74 10.74
C ILE A 407 -15.77 11.25 10.57
N HIS A 408 -14.57 11.67 10.18
CA HIS A 408 -14.28 13.03 9.74
C HIS A 408 -14.01 13.06 8.25
N GLU A 409 -14.74 13.89 7.51
CA GLU A 409 -14.52 14.10 6.08
C GLU A 409 -13.68 15.34 5.86
N ILE A 410 -12.67 15.23 5.00
CA ILE A 410 -11.83 16.35 4.56
C ILE A 410 -11.86 16.44 3.04
N ARG A 411 -12.17 17.63 2.51
CA ARG A 411 -12.08 17.92 1.08
C ARG A 411 -10.64 18.29 0.72
N TYR A 412 -10.09 17.60 -0.27
CA TYR A 412 -8.72 17.80 -0.73
C TYR A 412 -8.51 19.24 -1.22
N GLU A 413 -9.47 19.78 -1.96
CA GLU A 413 -9.43 21.13 -2.54
C GLU A 413 -9.34 22.20 -1.45
N ASP A 414 -10.12 22.06 -0.38
CA ASP A 414 -10.10 22.99 0.75
C ASP A 414 -8.78 22.90 1.51
N LEU A 415 -8.28 21.68 1.75
CA LEU A 415 -6.99 21.45 2.39
C LEU A 415 -5.81 22.05 1.61
N VAL A 416 -5.80 21.96 0.28
CA VAL A 416 -4.71 22.57 -0.51
C VAL A 416 -4.93 24.07 -0.78
N ALA A 417 -6.16 24.56 -0.64
CA ALA A 417 -6.48 25.97 -0.80
C ALA A 417 -6.12 26.78 0.45
N ASP A 418 -6.44 26.26 1.63
CA ASP A 418 -6.23 26.89 2.94
C ASP A 418 -5.78 25.84 3.98
N PRO A 419 -4.49 25.47 4.01
CA PRO A 419 -4.03 24.29 4.74
C PRO A 419 -4.16 24.36 6.26
N GLU A 420 -3.96 25.52 6.88
CA GLU A 420 -3.89 25.62 8.34
C GLU A 420 -5.20 25.23 9.05
N PRO A 421 -6.35 25.86 8.78
CA PRO A 421 -7.59 25.52 9.49
C PRO A 421 -8.01 24.07 9.26
N HIS A 422 -7.81 23.54 8.03
CA HIS A 422 -8.13 22.16 7.70
C HIS A 422 -7.17 21.16 8.37
N THR A 423 -5.90 21.51 8.51
CA THR A 423 -4.92 20.70 9.25
C THR A 423 -5.23 20.68 10.73
N ARG A 424 -5.58 21.83 11.33
CA ARG A 424 -6.03 21.89 12.74
C ARG A 424 -7.26 21.01 12.98
N ALA A 425 -8.29 21.12 12.13
CA ALA A 425 -9.49 20.31 12.22
C ALA A 425 -9.20 18.80 12.07
N LEU A 426 -8.31 18.43 11.14
CA LEU A 426 -7.86 17.06 10.94
C LEU A 426 -7.16 16.47 12.18
N VAL A 427 -6.26 17.23 12.82
CA VAL A 427 -5.56 16.82 14.04
C VAL A 427 -6.55 16.61 15.18
N THR A 428 -7.49 17.54 15.38
CA THR A 428 -8.57 17.40 16.36
C THR A 428 -9.45 16.17 16.09
N ALA A 429 -9.84 15.93 14.84
CA ALA A 429 -10.63 14.77 14.44
C ALA A 429 -9.90 13.44 14.66
N ALA A 430 -8.58 13.43 14.51
CA ALA A 430 -7.72 12.30 14.85
C ALA A 430 -7.60 12.09 16.38
N GLY A 431 -8.17 12.96 17.20
CA GLY A 431 -8.11 12.90 18.67
C GLY A 431 -6.73 13.25 19.21
N LEU A 432 -6.04 14.19 18.57
CA LEU A 432 -4.70 14.65 18.94
C LEU A 432 -4.76 16.11 19.40
N GLN A 433 -3.78 16.51 20.22
CA GLN A 433 -3.53 17.92 20.50
C GLN A 433 -2.86 18.59 19.30
N TRP A 434 -2.98 19.90 19.19
CA TRP A 434 -2.33 20.63 18.10
C TRP A 434 -0.80 20.60 18.24
N ASP A 435 -0.11 20.35 17.13
CA ASP A 435 1.34 20.47 17.00
C ASP A 435 1.70 21.12 15.66
N GLU A 436 2.56 22.15 15.70
CA GLU A 436 2.97 22.93 14.53
C GLU A 436 3.69 22.10 13.46
N ALA A 437 4.31 20.97 13.83
CA ALA A 437 4.97 20.08 12.87
C ALA A 437 4.02 19.57 11.78
N CYS A 438 2.72 19.53 12.04
CA CYS A 438 1.69 19.13 11.08
C CYS A 438 1.63 20.04 9.84
N LEU A 439 1.99 21.33 9.97
CA LEU A 439 2.05 22.28 8.84
C LEU A 439 3.30 22.10 7.97
N SER A 440 4.39 21.59 8.56
CA SER A 440 5.68 21.38 7.89
C SER A 440 5.87 19.93 7.40
N SER A 441 4.78 19.20 7.12
CA SER A 441 4.79 17.78 6.71
C SER A 441 5.64 17.45 5.46
N HIS A 442 6.00 18.46 4.67
CA HIS A 442 6.87 18.31 3.50
C HIS A 442 8.34 18.08 3.87
N GLU A 443 8.78 18.56 5.03
CA GLU A 443 10.14 18.47 5.57
C GLU A 443 10.40 17.14 6.31
N ALA A 444 9.33 16.40 6.66
CA ALA A 444 9.44 15.12 7.35
C ALA A 444 10.28 14.11 6.55
N SER A 445 11.34 13.59 7.18
CA SER A 445 12.23 12.58 6.60
C SER A 445 11.59 11.17 6.66
N GLY A 446 11.72 10.37 5.60
CA GLY A 446 11.14 9.02 5.56
C GLY A 446 10.93 8.45 4.16
N GLN A 447 10.63 7.15 4.09
CA GLN A 447 10.27 6.46 2.85
C GLN A 447 8.80 6.71 2.51
N VAL A 448 8.50 7.10 1.27
CA VAL A 448 7.12 7.26 0.79
C VAL A 448 6.74 6.05 -0.06
N LYS A 449 5.80 5.22 0.42
CA LYS A 449 5.35 4.00 -0.27
C LYS A 449 4.05 4.26 -1.07
N THR A 450 4.11 5.11 -2.10
CA THR A 450 2.94 5.44 -2.94
C THR A 450 3.33 5.67 -4.40
N LEU A 451 2.41 5.52 -5.35
CA LEU A 451 2.64 5.87 -6.76
C LEU A 451 2.95 7.36 -6.98
N SER A 452 2.72 8.22 -5.97
CA SER A 452 2.95 9.66 -6.00
C SER A 452 4.19 10.10 -5.20
N VAL A 453 5.27 9.29 -5.14
CA VAL A 453 6.47 9.60 -4.32
C VAL A 453 7.03 11.00 -4.55
N SER A 454 7.13 11.44 -5.80
CA SER A 454 7.68 12.75 -6.15
C SER A 454 6.72 13.92 -5.88
N GLN A 455 5.41 13.65 -5.69
CA GLN A 455 4.39 14.66 -5.38
C GLN A 455 4.14 14.78 -3.87
N ALA A 456 4.24 13.69 -3.11
CA ALA A 456 4.73 13.77 -1.73
C ALA A 456 6.14 14.40 -1.77
N ARG A 457 6.87 14.70 -0.71
CA ARG A 457 8.17 15.45 -0.79
C ARG A 457 8.14 16.88 -1.39
N GLN A 458 7.10 17.33 -2.09
CA GLN A 458 6.90 18.74 -2.46
C GLN A 458 6.03 19.45 -1.41
N PRO A 459 6.13 20.80 -1.27
CA PRO A 459 5.16 21.60 -0.51
C PRO A 459 3.73 21.36 -0.99
N ILE A 460 2.74 21.60 -0.14
CA ILE A 460 1.33 21.50 -0.54
C ILE A 460 1.07 22.47 -1.71
N TYR A 461 0.67 21.94 -2.86
CA TYR A 461 0.49 22.72 -4.07
C TYR A 461 -0.87 22.42 -4.74
N ARG A 462 -1.51 23.47 -5.27
CA ARG A 462 -2.82 23.38 -5.96
C ARG A 462 -2.77 22.70 -7.33
N GLY A 463 -1.58 22.44 -7.86
CA GLY A 463 -1.37 22.13 -9.29
C GLY A 463 -1.97 20.84 -9.83
N SER A 464 -2.64 20.03 -9.00
CA SER A 464 -3.39 18.86 -9.45
C SER A 464 -4.91 19.01 -9.39
N ALA A 465 -5.43 20.10 -8.82
CA ALA A 465 -6.86 20.39 -8.83
C ALA A 465 -7.31 20.85 -10.22
N GLN A 466 -8.47 20.39 -10.65
CA GLN A 466 -9.08 20.69 -11.94
C GLN A 466 -8.22 20.26 -13.16
N ALA A 467 -7.37 19.25 -12.99
CA ALA A 467 -6.59 18.69 -14.09
C ALA A 467 -7.49 18.04 -15.15
N TRP A 468 -8.66 17.55 -14.73
CA TRP A 468 -9.69 16.98 -15.60
C TRP A 468 -10.17 17.91 -16.71
N LYS A 469 -10.17 19.25 -16.51
CA LYS A 469 -10.61 20.22 -17.51
C LYS A 469 -9.83 20.15 -18.83
N LYS A 470 -8.55 19.74 -18.76
CA LYS A 470 -7.71 19.56 -19.97
C LYS A 470 -8.14 18.38 -20.85
N TYR A 471 -8.92 17.47 -20.28
CA TYR A 471 -9.37 16.22 -20.89
C TYR A 471 -10.89 16.05 -20.76
N GLU A 472 -11.63 17.16 -20.63
CA GLU A 472 -13.06 17.16 -20.41
C GLU A 472 -13.80 16.38 -21.51
N THR A 473 -13.43 16.62 -22.76
CA THR A 473 -13.96 15.89 -23.93
C THR A 473 -13.73 14.39 -23.81
N GLU A 474 -12.52 13.95 -23.44
CA GLU A 474 -12.21 12.53 -23.31
C GLU A 474 -12.79 11.88 -22.06
N LEU A 475 -13.16 12.68 -21.05
CA LEU A 475 -13.86 12.26 -19.85
C LEU A 475 -15.38 12.27 -19.99
N ALA A 476 -15.95 12.64 -21.16
CA ALA A 476 -17.39 12.62 -21.39
C ALA A 476 -18.08 11.31 -20.94
N PRO A 477 -17.54 10.09 -21.21
CA PRO A 477 -18.17 8.85 -20.72
C PRO A 477 -18.23 8.74 -19.19
N PHE A 478 -17.24 9.32 -18.49
CA PHE A 478 -17.29 9.42 -17.03
C PHE A 478 -18.35 10.42 -16.58
N ILE A 479 -18.37 11.62 -17.19
CA ILE A 479 -19.27 12.71 -16.82
C ILE A 479 -20.74 12.30 -17.03
N GLU A 480 -21.04 11.62 -18.14
CA GLU A 480 -22.37 11.07 -18.43
C GLU A 480 -22.79 10.02 -17.40
N ALA A 481 -21.88 9.09 -17.04
CA ALA A 481 -22.17 8.05 -16.04
C ALA A 481 -22.23 8.59 -14.61
N TRP A 482 -21.49 9.66 -14.32
CA TRP A 482 -21.52 10.38 -13.05
C TRP A 482 -22.87 11.07 -12.84
N GLY A 483 -23.44 11.62 -13.92
CA GLY A 483 -24.74 12.28 -13.90
C GLY A 483 -24.72 13.63 -13.17
N GLU A 484 -25.86 14.01 -12.62
CA GLU A 484 -26.09 15.31 -11.97
C GLU A 484 -25.67 15.35 -10.49
N GLU A 485 -24.90 14.37 -10.00
CA GLU A 485 -24.48 14.36 -8.60
C GLU A 485 -23.57 15.56 -8.32
N PRO A 486 -23.97 16.50 -7.41
CA PRO A 486 -23.20 17.71 -7.17
C PRO A 486 -21.85 17.37 -6.54
N TRP A 487 -20.81 18.06 -7.01
CA TRP A 487 -19.48 18.01 -6.39
C TRP A 487 -19.04 19.37 -5.85
N ASP A 488 -19.41 20.43 -6.56
CA ASP A 488 -19.09 21.82 -6.27
C ASP A 488 -19.74 22.32 -4.98
#